data_AF-A0A935NHV6-F1
#
_entry.id   AF-A0A935NHV6-F1
#
_cell.length_a   1.000
_cell.length_b   1.000
_cell.length_c   1.000
_cell.angle_alpha   90.00
_cell.angle_beta   90.00
_cell.angle_gamma   90.00
#
_symmetry.space_group_name_H-M   'P 1'
#
loop_
_entity.id
_entity.type
_entity.pdbx_description
1 polymer ?
#
loop_
_entity_poly.entity_id
_entity_poly.type
_entity_poly.pdbx_seq_one_letter_code
_entity_poly.pdbx_strand_id
1 'polypeptide(L)'
;MLLPNNEQQPQIKTPPRIFAAGISHLSDARFFATFAEWLCLDLTALTLQQAREITNWVTGPQLTGFFDPQPETNLNDTAYALQLTGIAAQYTPNFELIDAHQITNFIRCVQLPPLCSPWQAQTIFEQAYNQSQYAHQQITTYILAQFDPANIETTCKDLIANAQKWQPIFNQYPVLLDLPKANSADIAQITAIFNIEGLVIWGENELITGIRTFDEVTNLLELLGIE
;
A
#
# COMPACT_ATOMS: atom_id res chain seq x y z
N MET A 1 -25.77 21.87 -33.21
CA MET A 1 -25.17 21.91 -31.86
C MET A 1 -24.82 20.50 -31.48
N LEU A 2 -23.54 20.13 -31.62
CA LEU A 2 -23.04 18.87 -31.07
C LEU A 2 -22.81 19.12 -29.58
N LEU A 3 -23.52 18.38 -28.73
CA LEU A 3 -23.25 18.36 -27.30
C LEU A 3 -21.82 17.84 -27.10
N PRO A 4 -21.04 18.41 -26.17
CA PRO A 4 -19.71 17.89 -25.88
C PRO A 4 -19.84 16.44 -25.38
N ASN A 5 -18.92 15.58 -25.83
CA ASN A 5 -18.76 14.24 -25.30
C ASN A 5 -18.66 14.34 -23.77
N ASN A 6 -19.65 13.79 -23.06
CA ASN A 6 -19.45 13.43 -21.67
C ASN A 6 -18.35 12.37 -21.68
N GLU A 7 -17.13 12.76 -21.32
CA GLU A 7 -16.08 11.82 -20.96
C GLU A 7 -16.66 10.91 -19.88
N GLN A 8 -17.02 9.69 -20.27
CA GLN A 8 -17.53 8.70 -19.34
C GLN A 8 -16.43 8.45 -18.32
N GLN A 9 -16.70 8.79 -17.05
CA GLN A 9 -15.78 8.49 -15.96
C GLN A 9 -15.44 6.98 -16.00
N PRO A 10 -14.17 6.61 -15.83
CA PRO A 10 -13.75 5.22 -15.92
C PRO A 10 -14.54 4.38 -14.92
N GLN A 11 -15.21 3.32 -15.41
CA GLN A 11 -16.05 2.48 -14.57
C GLN A 11 -15.16 1.52 -13.77
N ILE A 12 -14.98 1.81 -12.48
CA ILE A 12 -14.24 0.96 -11.55
C ILE A 12 -15.10 -0.26 -11.23
N LYS A 13 -14.57 -1.46 -11.53
CA LYS A 13 -15.32 -2.72 -11.36
C LYS A 13 -15.36 -3.18 -9.90
N THR A 14 -14.23 -3.03 -9.22
CA THR A 14 -14.06 -3.32 -7.79
C THR A 14 -13.14 -2.24 -7.23
N PRO A 15 -13.56 -1.49 -6.20
CA PRO A 15 -12.68 -0.51 -5.59
C PRO A 15 -11.48 -1.22 -4.93
N PRO A 16 -10.25 -0.67 -5.03
CA PRO A 16 -9.10 -1.23 -4.35
C PRO A 16 -9.23 -1.07 -2.83
N ARG A 17 -8.64 -1.99 -2.06
CA ARG A 17 -8.53 -1.84 -0.61
C ARG A 17 -7.53 -0.74 -0.27
N ILE A 18 -7.71 -0.03 0.83
CA ILE A 18 -6.77 1.03 1.23
C ILE A 18 -5.74 0.49 2.22
N PHE A 19 -4.47 0.72 1.90
CA PHE A 19 -3.33 0.50 2.80
C PHE A 19 -2.82 1.87 3.28
N ALA A 20 -3.16 2.23 4.52
CA ALA A 20 -2.68 3.46 5.13
C ALA A 20 -1.26 3.25 5.68
N ALA A 21 -0.26 3.87 5.06
CA ALA A 21 1.16 3.67 5.34
C ALA A 21 1.78 4.80 6.16
N GLY A 22 2.86 4.51 6.89
CA GLY A 22 3.67 5.52 7.55
C GLY A 22 3.01 6.18 8.77
N ILE A 23 2.03 5.54 9.39
CA ILE A 23 1.25 6.18 10.46
C ILE A 23 2.11 6.37 11.72
N SER A 24 2.39 7.64 12.03
CA SER A 24 3.15 8.08 13.21
C SER A 24 2.33 8.95 14.17
N HIS A 25 1.08 9.28 13.82
CA HIS A 25 0.21 10.16 14.61
C HIS A 25 -1.22 9.60 14.77
N LEU A 26 -1.82 9.87 15.94
CA LEU A 26 -3.17 9.42 16.28
C LEU A 26 -4.26 10.07 15.41
N SER A 27 -4.07 11.31 14.96
CA SER A 27 -5.03 11.99 14.07
C SER A 27 -5.20 11.22 12.76
N ASP A 28 -4.09 10.85 12.15
CA ASP A 28 -4.03 10.17 10.86
C ASP A 28 -4.57 8.76 11.03
N ALA A 29 -4.14 8.08 12.10
CA ALA A 29 -4.63 6.76 12.42
C ALA A 29 -6.16 6.71 12.55
N ARG A 30 -6.77 7.69 13.25
CA ARG A 30 -8.24 7.77 13.39
C ARG A 30 -8.94 8.10 12.08
N PHE A 31 -8.36 8.99 11.28
CA PHE A 31 -8.91 9.32 9.97
C PHE A 31 -8.94 8.08 9.07
N PHE A 32 -7.80 7.41 8.90
CA PHE A 32 -7.67 6.24 8.06
C PHE A 32 -8.45 5.02 8.57
N ALA A 33 -8.61 4.86 9.89
CA ALA A 33 -9.36 3.75 10.47
C ALA A 33 -10.82 3.65 10.02
N THR A 34 -11.38 4.71 9.45
CA THR A 34 -12.77 4.72 8.97
C THR A 34 -12.98 3.95 7.65
N PHE A 35 -11.94 3.78 6.84
CA PHE A 35 -12.04 3.17 5.50
C PHE A 35 -10.85 2.27 5.12
N ALA A 36 -9.74 2.33 5.86
CA ALA A 36 -8.56 1.53 5.55
C ALA A 36 -8.77 0.04 5.90
N GLU A 37 -8.35 -0.84 4.99
CA GLU A 37 -8.25 -2.27 5.30
C GLU A 37 -7.05 -2.52 6.21
N TRP A 38 -5.95 -1.82 5.95
CA TRP A 38 -4.72 -1.93 6.72
C TRP A 38 -4.27 -0.57 7.21
N LEU A 39 -3.80 -0.55 8.44
CA LEU A 39 -3.19 0.62 9.06
C LEU A 39 -1.79 0.25 9.50
N CYS A 40 -0.80 0.79 8.80
CA CYS A 40 0.60 0.46 8.97
C CYS A 40 1.32 1.54 9.77
N LEU A 41 1.68 1.19 11.00
CA LEU A 41 2.44 2.05 11.91
C LEU A 41 3.90 2.08 11.50
N ASP A 42 4.49 3.27 11.46
CA ASP A 42 5.94 3.40 11.30
C ASP A 42 6.66 3.15 12.64
N LEU A 43 7.04 1.89 12.88
CA LEU A 43 7.74 1.49 14.10
C LEU A 43 9.23 1.86 14.08
N THR A 44 9.71 2.48 13.01
CA THR A 44 11.05 3.07 12.93
C THR A 44 11.04 4.49 13.53
N ALA A 45 9.90 5.18 13.44
CA ALA A 45 9.67 6.52 13.99
C ALA A 45 9.01 6.50 15.38
N LEU A 46 8.29 5.43 15.73
CA LEU A 46 7.54 5.31 16.98
C LEU A 46 8.25 4.48 18.04
N THR A 47 8.20 4.93 19.28
CA THR A 47 8.44 4.03 20.43
C THR A 47 7.26 3.07 20.61
N LEU A 48 7.50 1.91 21.24
CA LEU A 48 6.43 0.94 21.54
C LEU A 48 5.27 1.56 22.34
N GLN A 49 5.56 2.48 23.25
CA GLN A 49 4.53 3.18 24.02
C GLN A 49 3.66 4.07 23.12
N GLN A 50 4.28 4.89 22.25
CA GLN A 50 3.53 5.74 21.32
C GLN A 50 2.70 4.92 20.34
N ALA A 51 3.25 3.84 19.81
CA ALA A 51 2.53 2.92 18.94
C ALA A 51 1.31 2.31 19.68
N ARG A 52 1.48 1.90 20.94
CA ARG A 52 0.36 1.38 21.76
C ARG A 52 -0.70 2.43 22.04
N GLU A 53 -0.29 3.67 22.28
CA GLU A 53 -1.24 4.79 22.42
C GLU A 53 -2.08 4.92 21.15
N ILE A 54 -1.49 4.81 19.96
CA ILE A 54 -2.24 4.85 18.69
C ILE A 54 -3.20 3.65 18.58
N THR A 55 -2.71 2.42 18.76
CA THR A 55 -3.54 1.21 18.54
C THR A 55 -4.71 1.11 19.51
N ASN A 56 -4.59 1.62 20.74
CA ASN A 56 -5.69 1.62 21.72
C ASN A 56 -6.91 2.48 21.31
N TRP A 57 -6.74 3.39 20.35
CA TRP A 57 -7.79 4.30 19.89
C TRP A 57 -8.30 3.98 18.48
N VAL A 58 -7.80 2.91 17.87
CA VAL A 58 -8.09 2.52 16.50
C VAL A 58 -8.74 1.14 16.48
N THR A 59 -9.84 1.02 15.76
CA THR A 59 -10.57 -0.25 15.55
C THR A 59 -11.03 -0.31 14.11
N GLY A 60 -11.05 -1.50 13.51
CA GLY A 60 -11.47 -1.68 12.11
C GLY A 60 -10.35 -2.27 11.26
N PRO A 61 -9.29 -1.51 10.93
CA PRO A 61 -8.22 -1.99 10.07
C PRO A 61 -7.41 -3.11 10.71
N GLN A 62 -6.83 -3.95 9.85
CA GLN A 62 -5.74 -4.83 10.21
C GLN A 62 -4.50 -3.99 10.56
N LEU A 63 -4.01 -4.15 11.79
CA LEU A 63 -2.84 -3.41 12.25
C LEU A 63 -1.58 -4.05 11.69
N THR A 64 -0.78 -3.25 11.00
CA THR A 64 0.51 -3.67 10.41
C THR A 64 1.62 -2.84 11.03
N GLY A 65 2.76 -3.45 11.30
CA GLY A 65 3.98 -2.72 11.68
C GLY A 65 4.94 -2.64 10.50
N PHE A 66 5.42 -1.45 10.18
CA PHE A 66 6.57 -1.29 9.28
C PHE A 66 7.86 -1.48 10.08
N PHE A 67 8.69 -2.43 9.65
CA PHE A 67 9.97 -2.75 10.27
C PHE A 67 11.07 -2.54 9.23
N ASP A 68 11.97 -1.60 9.49
CA ASP A 68 13.16 -1.35 8.66
C ASP A 68 14.21 -0.54 9.46
N PRO A 69 15.49 -0.93 9.50
CA PRO A 69 16.11 -2.15 8.97
C PRO A 69 15.67 -3.42 9.72
N GLN A 70 16.15 -4.59 9.25
CA GLN A 70 15.85 -5.91 9.82
C GLN A 70 15.96 -5.89 11.36
N PRO A 71 14.85 -6.13 12.10
CA PRO A 71 14.84 -6.12 13.54
C PRO A 71 15.56 -7.36 14.06
N GLU A 72 16.58 -7.16 14.91
CA GLU A 72 17.47 -8.25 15.29
C GLU A 72 16.81 -9.30 16.20
N THR A 73 15.73 -9.01 16.95
CA THR A 73 15.17 -10.01 17.91
C THR A 73 13.70 -9.84 18.39
N ASN A 74 12.87 -8.92 17.87
CA ASN A 74 11.63 -8.56 18.58
C ASN A 74 10.34 -8.41 17.74
N LEU A 75 10.21 -9.15 16.63
CA LEU A 75 8.99 -9.06 15.79
C LEU A 75 7.74 -9.58 16.50
N ASN A 76 7.79 -10.80 17.04
CA ASN A 76 6.62 -11.41 17.66
C ASN A 76 6.19 -10.68 18.93
N ASP A 77 7.10 -10.33 19.84
CA ASP A 77 6.66 -9.66 21.07
C ASP A 77 6.12 -8.26 20.79
N THR A 78 6.68 -7.55 19.80
CA THR A 78 6.12 -6.27 19.32
C THR A 78 4.73 -6.48 18.72
N ALA A 79 4.57 -7.50 17.87
CA ALA A 79 3.29 -7.84 17.27
C ALA A 79 2.23 -8.17 18.34
N TYR A 80 2.57 -8.97 19.34
CA TYR A 80 1.69 -9.26 20.47
C TYR A 80 1.37 -8.03 21.32
N ALA A 81 2.38 -7.20 21.60
CA ALA A 81 2.24 -6.01 22.43
C ALA A 81 1.35 -4.93 21.81
N LEU A 82 1.26 -4.90 20.48
CA LEU A 82 0.51 -3.94 19.68
C LEU A 82 -0.69 -4.55 18.94
N GLN A 83 -0.91 -5.86 19.09
CA GLN A 83 -1.93 -6.64 18.38
C GLN A 83 -1.81 -6.53 16.85
N LEU A 84 -0.58 -6.51 16.33
CA LEU A 84 -0.34 -6.46 14.88
C LEU A 84 -0.72 -7.79 14.24
N THR A 85 -1.48 -7.74 13.16
CA THR A 85 -1.80 -8.90 12.31
C THR A 85 -0.93 -8.96 11.06
N GLY A 86 -0.19 -7.88 10.79
CA GLY A 86 0.64 -7.73 9.60
C GLY A 86 2.05 -7.25 9.90
N ILE A 87 2.99 -7.62 9.02
CA ILE A 87 4.35 -7.09 8.97
C ILE A 87 4.54 -6.46 7.59
N ALA A 88 5.04 -5.22 7.53
CA ALA A 88 5.54 -4.59 6.32
C ALA A 88 7.05 -4.38 6.42
N ALA A 89 7.80 -4.76 5.39
CA ALA A 89 9.26 -4.60 5.40
C ALA A 89 9.87 -4.66 3.99
N GLN A 90 11.07 -4.10 3.83
CA GLN A 90 11.89 -4.23 2.61
C GLN A 90 12.70 -5.54 2.55
N TYR A 91 12.91 -6.19 3.70
CA TYR A 91 13.63 -7.45 3.83
C TYR A 91 12.66 -8.65 3.94
N THR A 92 13.17 -9.87 3.75
CA THR A 92 12.42 -11.10 4.02
C THR A 92 12.69 -11.53 5.47
N PRO A 93 11.71 -11.52 6.39
CA PRO A 93 11.93 -12.06 7.73
C PRO A 93 12.18 -13.58 7.67
N ASN A 94 12.79 -14.13 8.72
CA ASN A 94 12.79 -15.58 8.89
C ASN A 94 11.40 -16.02 9.35
N PHE A 95 10.56 -16.46 8.41
CA PHE A 95 9.17 -16.83 8.71
C PHE A 95 9.04 -18.07 9.60
N GLU A 96 10.07 -18.91 9.73
CA GLU A 96 10.07 -20.01 10.71
C GLU A 96 10.01 -19.50 12.16
N LEU A 97 10.45 -18.26 12.37
CA LEU A 97 10.41 -17.58 13.67
C LEU A 97 9.19 -16.69 13.83
N ILE A 98 8.34 -16.53 12.81
CA ILE A 98 7.14 -15.69 12.89
C ILE A 98 5.96 -16.52 13.38
N ASP A 99 5.24 -15.98 14.36
CA ASP A 99 4.02 -16.62 14.84
C ASP A 99 2.87 -16.40 13.85
N ALA A 100 2.59 -17.43 13.04
CA ALA A 100 1.53 -17.40 12.03
C ALA A 100 0.10 -17.40 12.61
N HIS A 101 -0.08 -17.60 13.93
CA HIS A 101 -1.38 -17.38 14.58
C HIS A 101 -1.66 -15.89 14.84
N GLN A 102 -0.59 -15.10 15.01
CA GLN A 102 -0.69 -13.65 15.23
C GLN A 102 -0.55 -12.90 13.90
N ILE A 103 0.47 -13.23 13.09
CA ILE A 103 0.75 -12.58 11.82
C ILE A 103 0.14 -13.38 10.67
N THR A 104 -0.83 -12.78 9.99
CA THR A 104 -1.56 -13.41 8.87
C THR A 104 -1.20 -12.83 7.52
N ASN A 105 -0.56 -11.65 7.50
CA ASN A 105 -0.12 -11.01 6.28
C ASN A 105 1.30 -10.44 6.36
N PHE A 106 2.00 -10.50 5.22
CA PHE A 106 3.30 -9.91 5.02
C PHE A 106 3.25 -9.00 3.79
N ILE A 107 3.69 -7.76 3.95
CA ILE A 107 3.70 -6.75 2.90
C ILE A 107 5.16 -6.49 2.54
N ARG A 108 5.59 -7.04 1.41
CA ARG A 108 6.94 -6.87 0.91
C ARG A 108 7.05 -5.54 0.18
N CYS A 109 7.69 -4.56 0.79
CA CYS A 109 7.95 -3.26 0.19
C CYS A 109 9.07 -3.38 -0.84
N VAL A 110 8.80 -2.95 -2.08
CA VAL A 110 9.76 -2.96 -3.18
C VAL A 110 9.82 -1.58 -3.83
N GLN A 111 11.00 -0.97 -3.78
CA GLN A 111 11.29 0.24 -4.54
C GLN A 111 11.51 -0.13 -6.01
N LEU A 112 10.70 0.42 -6.91
CA LEU A 112 10.89 0.25 -8.33
C LEU A 112 11.90 1.28 -8.86
N PRO A 113 12.75 0.91 -9.83
CA PRO A 113 13.68 1.85 -10.43
C PRO A 113 12.92 2.96 -11.18
N PRO A 114 13.53 4.15 -11.35
CA PRO A 114 12.96 5.23 -12.15
C PRO A 114 12.60 4.74 -13.56
N LEU A 115 11.40 5.09 -14.03
CA LEU A 115 10.87 4.67 -15.34
C LEU A 115 10.91 3.13 -15.53
N CYS A 116 10.60 2.39 -14.47
CA CYS A 116 10.54 0.93 -14.47
C CYS A 116 9.69 0.40 -15.63
N SER A 117 10.27 -0.47 -16.45
CA SER A 117 9.54 -1.17 -17.50
C SER A 117 8.75 -2.37 -16.95
N PRO A 118 7.70 -2.85 -17.66
CA PRO A 118 6.96 -4.05 -17.25
C PRO A 118 7.86 -5.26 -16.96
N TRP A 119 8.87 -5.51 -17.80
CA TRP A 119 9.76 -6.66 -17.62
C TRP A 119 10.64 -6.56 -16.36
N GLN A 120 11.11 -5.35 -16.03
CA GLN A 120 11.85 -5.10 -14.79
C GLN A 120 10.93 -5.30 -13.58
N ALA A 121 9.71 -4.75 -13.62
CA ALA A 121 8.74 -4.92 -12.54
C ALA A 121 8.39 -6.40 -12.33
N GLN A 122 8.17 -7.16 -13.41
CA GLN A 122 7.92 -8.60 -13.33
C GLN A 122 9.04 -9.34 -12.61
N THR A 123 10.30 -9.04 -12.96
CA THR A 123 11.48 -9.68 -12.36
C THR A 123 11.59 -9.34 -10.86
N ILE A 124 11.38 -8.07 -10.50
CA ILE A 124 11.41 -7.61 -9.10
C ILE A 124 10.29 -8.27 -8.29
N PHE A 125 9.08 -8.31 -8.84
CA PHE A 125 7.91 -8.89 -8.17
C PHE A 125 8.07 -10.40 -8.00
N GLU A 126 8.55 -11.11 -9.02
CA GLU A 126 8.83 -12.53 -8.93
C GLU A 126 9.86 -12.84 -7.83
N GLN A 127 10.95 -12.08 -7.79
CA GLN A 127 11.98 -12.24 -6.77
C GLN A 127 11.41 -11.97 -5.36
N ALA A 128 10.71 -10.86 -5.18
CA ALA A 128 10.13 -10.46 -3.90
C ALA A 128 9.08 -11.47 -3.40
N TYR A 129 8.22 -11.94 -4.30
CA TYR A 129 7.13 -12.86 -3.98
C TYR A 129 7.65 -14.26 -3.66
N ASN A 130 8.52 -14.81 -4.52
CA ASN A 130 9.05 -16.17 -4.34
C ASN A 130 9.84 -16.27 -3.03
N GLN A 131 10.71 -15.31 -2.74
CA GLN A 131 11.47 -15.29 -1.48
C GLN A 131 10.57 -15.28 -0.23
N SER A 132 9.37 -14.75 -0.34
CA SER A 132 8.42 -14.65 0.77
C SER A 132 7.53 -15.91 0.90
N GLN A 133 7.16 -16.54 -0.22
CA GLN A 133 6.30 -17.72 -0.25
C GLN A 133 6.99 -19.02 0.16
N TYR A 134 8.30 -19.15 -0.05
CA TYR A 134 9.03 -20.39 0.29
C TYR A 134 9.04 -20.70 1.80
N ALA A 135 8.64 -19.77 2.65
CA ALA A 135 8.90 -19.85 4.08
C ALA A 135 7.67 -20.12 4.97
N HIS A 136 6.43 -19.87 4.52
CA HIS A 136 5.23 -20.33 5.24
C HIS A 136 3.92 -20.23 4.43
N GLN A 137 3.16 -21.33 4.30
CA GLN A 137 1.90 -21.38 3.53
C GLN A 137 0.70 -20.66 4.19
N GLN A 138 0.86 -20.17 5.42
CA GLN A 138 -0.22 -19.59 6.22
C GLN A 138 -0.23 -18.05 6.20
N ILE A 139 0.84 -17.42 5.71
CA ILE A 139 0.97 -15.97 5.68
C ILE A 139 0.72 -15.50 4.25
N THR A 140 -0.26 -14.62 4.09
CA THR A 140 -0.55 -14.03 2.77
C THR A 140 0.50 -12.97 2.47
N THR A 141 1.24 -13.14 1.37
CA THR A 141 2.22 -12.14 0.92
C THR A 141 1.56 -11.16 -0.05
N TYR A 142 1.73 -9.87 0.19
CA TYR A 142 1.41 -8.77 -0.73
C TYR A 142 2.69 -8.07 -1.16
N ILE A 143 2.73 -7.52 -2.37
CA ILE A 143 3.84 -6.69 -2.87
C ILE A 143 3.40 -5.24 -2.80
N LEU A 144 4.10 -4.42 -2.03
CA LEU A 144 3.92 -2.97 -2.05
C LEU A 144 4.88 -2.37 -3.08
N ALA A 145 4.35 -2.01 -4.25
CA ALA A 145 5.11 -1.50 -5.38
C ALA A 145 5.27 0.03 -5.28
N GLN A 146 6.46 0.48 -4.89
CA GLN A 146 6.78 1.89 -4.67
C GLN A 146 7.39 2.51 -5.91
N PHE A 147 6.59 3.30 -6.62
CA PHE A 147 7.07 4.06 -7.76
C PHE A 147 7.80 5.33 -7.32
N ASP A 148 8.79 5.72 -8.12
CA ASP A 148 9.57 6.92 -7.87
C ASP A 148 8.70 8.19 -8.00
N PRO A 149 8.56 9.01 -6.94
CA PRO A 149 7.77 10.24 -6.97
C PRO A 149 8.27 11.26 -7.99
N ALA A 150 9.57 11.24 -8.34
CA ALA A 150 10.13 12.17 -9.31
C ALA A 150 9.62 11.91 -10.74
N ASN A 151 9.10 10.71 -11.01
CA ASN A 151 8.71 10.26 -12.34
C ASN A 151 7.22 9.89 -12.45
N ILE A 152 6.41 10.21 -11.42
CA ILE A 152 5.07 9.65 -11.29
C ILE A 152 4.14 9.96 -12.46
N GLU A 153 4.18 11.18 -13.00
CA GLU A 153 3.33 11.56 -14.13
C GLU A 153 3.65 10.69 -15.37
N THR A 154 4.94 10.48 -15.63
CA THR A 154 5.40 9.61 -16.73
C THR A 154 5.04 8.16 -16.45
N THR A 155 5.18 7.70 -15.21
CA THR A 155 4.78 6.36 -14.77
C THR A 155 3.28 6.13 -14.98
N CYS A 156 2.41 7.05 -14.56
CA CYS A 156 0.97 6.93 -14.76
C CYS A 156 0.61 6.85 -16.25
N LYS A 157 1.20 7.71 -17.08
CA LYS A 157 1.03 7.65 -18.55
C LYS A 157 1.49 6.33 -19.13
N ASP A 158 2.63 5.79 -18.68
CA ASP A 158 3.11 4.49 -19.15
C ASP A 158 2.19 3.34 -18.74
N LEU A 159 1.77 3.31 -17.47
CA LEU A 159 0.81 2.32 -16.96
C LEU A 159 -0.47 2.30 -17.81
N ILE A 160 -1.03 3.47 -18.11
CA ILE A 160 -2.25 3.60 -18.91
C ILE A 160 -1.99 3.22 -20.38
N ALA A 161 -0.95 3.79 -21.01
CA ALA A 161 -0.68 3.59 -22.43
C ALA A 161 -0.21 2.17 -22.76
N ASN A 162 0.50 1.52 -21.84
CA ASN A 162 1.03 0.16 -21.97
C ASN A 162 0.26 -0.85 -21.11
N ALA A 163 -1.01 -0.57 -20.79
CA ALA A 163 -1.84 -1.42 -19.92
C ALA A 163 -1.80 -2.91 -20.28
N GLN A 164 -1.82 -3.27 -21.57
CA GLN A 164 -1.78 -4.67 -22.03
C GLN A 164 -0.51 -5.42 -21.60
N LYS A 165 0.60 -4.71 -21.38
CA LYS A 165 1.88 -5.29 -20.91
C LYS A 165 1.95 -5.36 -19.39
N TRP A 166 1.34 -4.41 -18.70
CA TRP A 166 1.30 -4.33 -17.24
C TRP A 166 0.26 -5.26 -16.62
N GLN A 167 -0.86 -5.47 -17.30
CA GLN A 167 -2.00 -6.22 -16.78
C GLN A 167 -1.66 -7.68 -16.43
N PRO A 168 -0.88 -8.45 -17.21
CA PRO A 168 -0.45 -9.79 -16.81
C PRO A 168 0.34 -9.81 -15.50
N ILE A 169 1.12 -8.76 -15.23
CA ILE A 169 1.95 -8.64 -14.02
C ILE A 169 1.06 -8.39 -12.81
N PHE A 170 0.16 -7.41 -12.88
CA PHE A 170 -0.76 -7.12 -11.77
C PHE A 170 -1.79 -8.23 -11.54
N ASN A 171 -2.12 -9.03 -12.56
CA ASN A 171 -2.97 -10.21 -12.38
C ASN A 171 -2.23 -11.41 -11.75
N GLN A 172 -0.90 -11.43 -11.83
CA GLN A 172 -0.09 -12.54 -11.32
C GLN A 172 0.22 -12.39 -9.82
N TYR A 173 0.29 -11.17 -9.31
CA TYR A 173 0.72 -10.88 -7.94
C TYR A 173 -0.30 -10.01 -7.20
N PRO A 174 -0.51 -10.23 -5.89
CA PRO A 174 -1.34 -9.36 -5.06
C PRO A 174 -0.59 -8.07 -4.75
N VAL A 175 -0.79 -7.04 -5.58
CA VAL A 175 -0.03 -5.80 -5.55
C VAL A 175 -0.81 -4.69 -4.84
N LEU A 176 -0.17 -4.08 -3.85
CA LEU A 176 -0.52 -2.77 -3.30
C LEU A 176 0.26 -1.70 -4.09
N LEU A 177 -0.45 -0.77 -4.70
CA LEU A 177 0.13 0.21 -5.60
C LEU A 177 0.38 1.53 -4.87
N ASP A 178 1.64 1.98 -4.86
CA ASP A 178 2.02 3.29 -4.33
C ASP A 178 2.38 4.22 -5.49
N LEU A 179 1.51 5.22 -5.71
CA LEU A 179 1.64 6.24 -6.75
C LEU A 179 1.79 7.62 -6.11
N PRO A 180 2.94 7.92 -5.48
CA PRO A 180 3.14 9.16 -4.79
C PRO A 180 3.08 10.33 -5.79
N LYS A 181 2.31 11.35 -5.45
CA LYS A 181 2.05 12.55 -6.26
C LYS A 181 1.19 12.39 -7.52
N ALA A 182 0.60 11.22 -7.78
CA ALA A 182 -0.36 11.04 -8.88
C ALA A 182 -1.69 11.79 -8.62
N ASN A 183 -2.27 12.42 -9.63
CA ASN A 183 -3.58 13.06 -9.49
C ASN A 183 -4.71 12.03 -9.40
N SER A 184 -5.87 12.41 -8.85
CA SER A 184 -7.00 11.48 -8.66
C SER A 184 -7.57 10.89 -9.96
N ALA A 185 -7.49 11.61 -11.08
CA ALA A 185 -7.99 11.12 -12.36
C ALA A 185 -7.13 9.97 -12.90
N ASP A 186 -5.81 10.10 -12.83
CA ASP A 186 -4.87 9.04 -13.20
C ASP A 186 -5.05 7.81 -12.30
N ILE A 187 -5.21 8.01 -10.98
CA ILE A 187 -5.46 6.89 -10.05
C ILE A 187 -6.79 6.20 -10.39
N ALA A 188 -7.88 6.94 -10.64
CA ALA A 188 -9.16 6.36 -11.02
C ALA A 188 -9.08 5.58 -12.34
N GLN A 189 -8.34 6.09 -13.31
CA GLN A 189 -8.13 5.39 -14.58
C GLN A 189 -7.30 4.12 -14.41
N ILE A 190 -6.19 4.19 -13.66
CA ILE A 190 -5.32 3.04 -13.37
C ILE A 190 -6.09 1.95 -12.62
N THR A 191 -6.87 2.31 -11.60
CA THR A 191 -7.70 1.36 -10.83
C THR A 191 -8.86 0.77 -11.64
N ALA A 192 -9.36 1.48 -12.66
CA ALA A 192 -10.34 0.89 -13.58
C ALA A 192 -9.70 -0.07 -14.60
N ILE A 193 -8.43 0.14 -14.96
CA ILE A 193 -7.68 -0.70 -15.90
C ILE A 193 -7.19 -1.98 -15.21
N PHE A 194 -6.62 -1.85 -14.02
CA PHE A 194 -5.95 -2.93 -13.32
C PHE A 194 -6.73 -3.37 -12.08
N ASN A 195 -6.90 -4.67 -11.92
CA ASN A 195 -7.42 -5.25 -10.69
C ASN A 195 -6.29 -5.36 -9.66
N ILE A 196 -5.88 -4.22 -9.11
CA ILE A 196 -4.91 -4.17 -8.01
C ILE A 196 -5.57 -4.56 -6.69
N GLU A 197 -4.78 -5.08 -5.77
CA GLU A 197 -5.27 -5.53 -4.47
C GLU A 197 -5.56 -4.36 -3.53
N GLY A 198 -4.72 -3.33 -3.61
CA GLY A 198 -4.91 -2.12 -2.83
C GLY A 198 -4.14 -0.92 -3.33
N LEU A 199 -4.53 0.24 -2.82
CA LEU A 199 -3.89 1.52 -3.05
C LEU A 199 -3.23 1.98 -1.74
N VAL A 200 -1.99 2.43 -1.84
CA VAL A 200 -1.25 2.98 -0.70
C VAL A 200 -1.58 4.45 -0.54
N ILE A 201 -1.91 4.85 0.68
CA ILE A 201 -2.04 6.26 1.08
C ILE A 201 -1.17 6.48 2.30
N TRP A 202 -0.19 7.37 2.19
CA TRP A 202 0.73 7.69 3.29
C TRP A 202 0.10 8.70 4.25
N GLY A 203 0.25 8.49 5.56
CA GLY A 203 -0.12 9.46 6.57
C GLY A 203 1.11 10.10 7.17
N GLU A 204 1.42 11.33 6.78
CA GLU A 204 2.13 12.31 7.63
C GLU A 204 1.73 13.74 7.25
N ASN A 205 1.60 14.59 8.27
CA ASN A 205 1.56 16.05 8.16
C ASN A 205 2.76 16.59 7.35
N GLU A 206 2.51 17.30 6.23
CA GLU A 206 3.05 18.66 5.95
C GLU A 206 2.66 19.22 4.55
N LEU A 207 1.71 20.16 4.57
CA LEU A 207 1.72 21.55 4.07
C LEU A 207 2.55 22.03 2.84
N ILE A 208 3.18 21.19 1.99
CA ILE A 208 3.70 21.39 0.57
C ILE A 208 5.01 20.58 0.43
N THR A 209 5.25 19.63 -0.51
CA THR A 209 4.88 19.55 -1.94
C THR A 209 4.57 18.11 -2.36
N GLY A 210 3.29 17.81 -2.61
CA GLY A 210 2.92 16.81 -3.62
C GLY A 210 1.91 15.70 -3.28
N ILE A 211 0.98 15.83 -2.31
CA ILE A 211 -0.27 15.03 -2.05
C ILE A 211 -0.50 14.98 -0.52
N ARG A 212 -1.68 15.01 0.12
CA ARG A 212 -3.09 15.33 -0.18
C ARG A 212 -3.69 15.78 1.15
N THR A 213 -4.50 16.84 1.22
CA THR A 213 -5.28 17.12 2.45
C THR A 213 -6.28 15.97 2.71
N PHE A 214 -6.82 15.86 3.93
CA PHE A 214 -7.92 14.90 4.18
C PHE A 214 -9.08 15.08 3.19
N ASP A 215 -9.32 16.31 2.71
CA ASP A 215 -10.29 16.58 1.65
C ASP A 215 -9.88 15.95 0.32
N GLU A 216 -8.61 16.06 -0.09
CA GLU A 216 -8.14 15.45 -1.33
C GLU A 216 -8.09 13.91 -1.25
N VAL A 217 -7.90 13.35 -0.06
CA VAL A 217 -8.07 11.90 0.18
C VAL A 217 -9.54 11.53 0.08
N THR A 218 -10.44 12.26 0.75
CA THR A 218 -11.89 12.00 0.70
C THR A 218 -12.42 12.07 -0.74
N ASN A 219 -12.05 13.11 -1.49
CA ASN A 219 -12.40 13.26 -2.91
C ASN A 219 -11.90 12.08 -3.76
N LEU A 220 -10.75 11.51 -3.43
CA LEU A 220 -10.26 10.30 -4.11
C LEU A 220 -11.11 9.09 -3.76
N LEU A 221 -11.41 8.87 -2.48
CA LEU A 221 -12.23 7.75 -2.04
C LEU A 221 -13.61 7.81 -2.71
N GLU A 222 -14.23 8.98 -2.77
CA GLU A 222 -15.48 9.20 -3.50
C GLU A 222 -15.36 8.86 -4.98
N LEU A 223 -14.28 9.31 -5.65
CA LEU A 223 -14.01 8.95 -7.06
C LEU A 223 -13.81 7.44 -7.27
N LEU A 224 -13.28 6.76 -6.26
CA LEU A 224 -13.08 5.30 -6.28
C LEU A 224 -14.34 4.52 -5.87
N GLY A 225 -15.37 5.18 -5.34
CA GLY A 225 -16.57 4.53 -4.80
C GLY A 225 -16.33 3.81 -3.46
N ILE A 226 -15.41 4.34 -2.66
CA ILE A 226 -15.11 3.86 -1.29
C ILE A 226 -15.83 4.78 -0.31
N GLU A 227 -16.73 4.22 0.49
CA GLU A 227 -17.47 4.89 1.56
C GLU A 227 -16.86 4.61 2.94
#